data_AF-B0NKQ3-F1
#
_entry.id   AF-B0NKQ3-F1
#
_cell.length_a   1.000
_cell.length_b   1.000
_cell.length_c   1.000
_cell.angle_alpha   90.00
_cell.angle_beta   90.00
_cell.angle_gamma   90.00
#
_symmetry.space_group_name_H-M   'P 1'
#
loop_
_entity.id
_entity.type
_entity.pdbx_description
1 polymer ?
#
loop_
_entity_poly.entity_id
_entity_poly.type
_entity_poly.pdbx_seq_one_letter_code
_entity_poly.pdbx_strand_id
1 'polypeptide(L)'
;MYGMYDGLQGNSTYTQYYAARMFYYGDVRGDDMQARTQGMRTSSCYEMRYTADDAPNMWNIQYNVIRRANRLIEAVDNKTITDAENFQAELANIYNQAKVIRALVHFDLVKVYGMPYTYDEGASLGVPFVDKPLDRDAQPGR
;
A
#
# COMPACT_ATOMS: atom_id res chain seq x y z
N MET A 1 -14.49 1.46 -10.46
CA MET A 1 -13.83 1.98 -9.23
C MET A 1 -13.57 0.91 -8.16
N TYR A 2 -14.32 -0.21 -8.12
CA TYR A 2 -14.24 -1.21 -7.05
C TYR A 2 -12.87 -1.89 -6.85
N GLY A 3 -12.08 -2.10 -7.91
CA GLY A 3 -10.83 -2.86 -7.80
C GLY A 3 -9.72 -2.23 -6.94
N MET A 4 -9.58 -0.90 -6.89
CA MET A 4 -8.55 -0.28 -6.03
C MET A 4 -8.94 -0.35 -4.55
N TYR A 5 -10.19 0.00 -4.23
CA TYR A 5 -10.72 -0.01 -2.87
C TYR A 5 -10.86 -1.44 -2.32
N ASP A 6 -11.24 -2.40 -3.15
CA ASP A 6 -11.15 -3.83 -2.84
C ASP A 6 -9.72 -4.24 -2.46
N GLY A 7 -8.73 -3.71 -3.18
CA GLY A 7 -7.32 -3.90 -2.84
C GLY A 7 -6.94 -3.35 -1.45
N LEU A 8 -7.54 -2.23 -1.02
CA LEU A 8 -7.34 -1.68 0.34
C LEU A 8 -7.92 -2.59 1.43
N GLN A 9 -9.03 -3.28 1.14
CA GLN A 9 -9.59 -4.30 2.04
C GLN A 9 -8.69 -5.54 2.16
N GLY A 10 -7.75 -5.69 1.22
CA GLY A 10 -6.67 -6.65 1.27
C GLY A 10 -7.06 -8.00 0.70
N ASN A 11 -7.88 -8.77 1.41
CA ASN A 11 -8.31 -10.10 0.97
C ASN A 11 -9.79 -10.37 1.30
N SER A 12 -10.33 -11.46 0.74
CA SER A 12 -11.73 -11.87 0.92
C SER A 12 -12.14 -12.20 2.36
N THR A 13 -11.17 -12.34 3.27
CA THR A 13 -11.45 -12.59 4.70
C THR A 13 -11.36 -11.33 5.56
N TYR A 14 -11.07 -10.17 4.96
CA TYR A 14 -10.97 -8.88 5.66
C TYR A 14 -9.95 -8.89 6.80
N THR A 15 -8.83 -9.60 6.61
CA THR A 15 -7.80 -9.80 7.63
C THR A 15 -6.48 -9.09 7.33
N GLN A 16 -6.41 -8.34 6.23
CA GLN A 16 -5.20 -7.78 5.65
C GLN A 16 -5.34 -6.29 5.43
N TYR A 17 -4.20 -5.64 5.18
CA TYR A 17 -4.07 -4.20 4.91
C TYR A 17 -5.02 -3.32 5.75
N TYR A 18 -5.89 -2.50 5.14
CA TYR A 18 -6.80 -1.61 5.87
C TYR A 18 -8.05 -2.30 6.43
N ALA A 19 -8.28 -3.58 6.16
CA ALA A 19 -9.34 -4.30 6.87
C ALA A 19 -8.91 -4.74 8.28
N ALA A 20 -7.60 -4.84 8.56
CA ALA A 20 -7.11 -5.13 9.91
C ALA A 20 -5.64 -4.73 10.15
N ARG A 21 -4.72 -5.17 9.28
CA ARG A 21 -3.26 -5.11 9.53
C ARG A 21 -2.72 -3.73 9.81
N MET A 22 -3.14 -2.74 9.02
CA MET A 22 -2.61 -1.40 9.13
C MET A 22 -3.00 -0.73 10.46
N PHE A 23 -4.15 -1.11 11.03
CA PHE A 23 -4.58 -0.60 12.34
C PHE A 23 -3.74 -1.20 13.46
N TYR A 24 -3.82 -2.52 13.63
CA TYR A 24 -3.15 -3.15 14.78
C TYR A 24 -1.62 -3.05 14.70
N TYR A 25 -1.04 -2.89 13.50
CA TYR A 25 0.40 -2.68 13.36
C TYR A 25 0.87 -1.44 14.11
N GLY A 26 0.11 -0.35 14.05
CA GLY A 26 0.41 0.87 14.81
C GLY A 26 0.15 0.68 16.29
N ASP A 27 -0.98 0.06 16.64
CA ASP A 27 -1.39 -0.11 18.04
C ASP A 27 -0.42 -0.99 18.84
N VAL A 28 -0.16 -2.22 18.37
CA VAL A 28 0.64 -3.19 19.15
C VAL A 28 2.14 -2.92 19.09
N ARG A 29 2.58 -1.90 18.36
CA ARG A 29 3.95 -1.39 18.42
C ARG A 29 4.08 -0.15 19.30
N GLY A 30 2.96 0.40 19.75
CA GLY A 30 2.92 1.39 20.83
C GLY A 30 2.97 0.73 22.20
N ASP A 31 2.58 1.49 23.21
CA ASP A 31 2.60 1.12 24.63
C ASP A 31 1.19 0.80 25.19
N ASP A 32 0.12 1.22 24.52
CA ASP A 32 -1.26 1.04 24.99
C ASP A 32 -1.88 -0.33 24.65
N MET A 33 -1.36 -1.04 23.64
CA MET A 33 -1.90 -2.33 23.21
C MET A 33 -0.81 -3.39 23.10
N GLN A 34 -1.13 -4.62 23.53
CA GLN A 34 -0.21 -5.75 23.46
C GLN A 34 -0.88 -6.99 22.85
N ALA A 35 -0.06 -7.92 22.38
CA ALA A 35 -0.56 -9.24 22.04
C ALA A 35 -1.04 -9.97 23.29
N ARG A 36 -2.21 -10.63 23.20
CA ARG A 36 -2.78 -11.40 24.32
C ARG A 36 -1.89 -12.60 24.70
N THR A 37 -1.35 -13.28 23.70
CA THR A 37 -0.44 -14.43 23.84
C THR A 37 0.34 -14.64 22.55
N GLN A 38 1.45 -15.39 22.63
CA GLN A 38 2.29 -15.74 21.49
C GLN A 38 1.50 -16.58 20.47
N GLY A 39 1.79 -16.41 19.18
CA GLY A 39 1.13 -17.13 18.08
C GLY A 39 -0.19 -16.51 17.63
N MET A 40 -0.68 -15.48 18.32
CA MET A 40 -1.83 -14.68 17.87
C MET A 40 -1.42 -13.75 16.73
N ARG A 41 -2.40 -13.30 15.95
CA ARG A 41 -2.18 -12.46 14.75
C ARG A 41 -1.32 -11.21 15.00
N THR A 42 -1.42 -10.60 16.18
CA THR A 42 -0.67 -9.40 16.56
C THR A 42 0.68 -9.68 17.21
N SER A 43 0.94 -10.93 17.62
CA SER A 43 2.14 -11.30 18.39
C SER A 43 3.44 -10.95 17.69
N SER A 44 3.57 -11.24 16.40
CA SER A 44 4.78 -10.91 15.65
C SER A 44 5.03 -9.41 15.55
N CYS A 45 3.97 -8.60 15.54
CA CYS A 45 4.08 -7.13 15.52
C CYS A 45 4.45 -6.56 16.88
N TYR A 46 3.91 -7.12 17.95
CA TYR A 46 4.22 -6.72 19.32
C TYR A 46 5.64 -7.13 19.73
N GLU A 47 6.03 -8.36 19.46
CA GLU A 47 7.33 -8.91 19.88
C GLU A 47 8.49 -8.40 19.01
N MET A 48 8.20 -7.89 17.81
CA MET A 48 9.18 -7.43 16.80
C MET A 48 10.25 -8.48 16.44
N ARG A 49 9.96 -9.77 16.65
CA ARG A 49 10.85 -10.90 16.36
C ARG A 49 10.72 -11.37 14.92
N TYR A 50 10.88 -10.45 13.97
CA TYR A 50 10.81 -10.78 12.55
C TYR A 50 12.13 -11.34 12.05
N THR A 51 12.02 -12.37 11.21
CA THR A 51 13.09 -12.81 10.31
C THR A 51 12.77 -12.32 8.90
N ALA A 52 13.70 -12.50 7.96
CA ALA A 52 13.42 -12.24 6.55
C ALA A 52 12.26 -13.13 6.02
N ASP A 53 12.07 -14.31 6.61
CA ASP A 53 11.07 -15.29 6.19
C ASP A 53 9.69 -15.09 6.85
N ASP A 54 9.64 -14.44 8.03
CA ASP A 54 8.43 -14.30 8.86
C ASP A 54 7.91 -12.85 8.98
N ALA A 55 8.35 -11.95 8.11
CA ALA A 55 7.87 -10.58 8.08
C ALA A 55 6.35 -10.52 7.74
N PRO A 56 5.59 -9.55 8.30
CA PRO A 56 4.17 -9.41 8.00
C PRO A 56 3.94 -9.16 6.52
N ASN A 57 2.89 -9.77 5.95
CA ASN A 57 2.48 -9.57 4.55
C ASN A 57 1.88 -8.17 4.36
N MET A 58 2.75 -7.16 4.28
CA MET A 58 2.44 -5.73 4.07
C MET A 58 3.23 -5.16 2.89
N TRP A 59 3.72 -6.04 2.00
CA TRP A 59 4.43 -5.69 0.78
C TRP A 59 3.59 -5.98 -0.47
N ASN A 60 3.27 -7.25 -0.69
CA ASN A 60 2.63 -7.72 -1.92
C ASN A 60 1.23 -7.14 -2.13
N ILE A 61 0.46 -7.01 -1.05
CA ILE A 61 -0.92 -6.49 -1.13
C ILE A 61 -0.89 -5.02 -1.56
N GLN A 62 -0.06 -4.22 -0.90
CA GLN A 62 0.13 -2.80 -1.18
C GLN A 62 0.63 -2.57 -2.61
N TYR A 63 1.68 -3.28 -3.04
CA TYR A 63 2.18 -3.13 -4.42
C TYR A 63 1.17 -3.56 -5.48
N ASN A 64 0.29 -4.53 -5.19
CA ASN A 64 -0.83 -4.84 -6.06
C ASN A 64 -1.84 -3.68 -6.17
N VAL A 65 -2.09 -2.93 -5.09
CA VAL A 65 -2.93 -1.71 -5.15
C VAL A 65 -2.26 -0.64 -5.99
N ILE A 66 -0.95 -0.39 -5.80
CA ILE A 66 -0.18 0.56 -6.62
C ILE A 66 -0.25 0.19 -8.09
N ARG A 67 -0.10 -1.11 -8.43
CA ARG A 67 -0.22 -1.60 -9.81
C ARG A 67 -1.59 -1.30 -10.42
N ARG A 68 -2.68 -1.52 -9.66
CA ARG A 68 -4.05 -1.21 -10.09
C ARG A 68 -4.23 0.30 -10.33
N ALA A 69 -3.73 1.14 -9.43
CA ALA A 69 -3.77 2.59 -9.57
C ALA A 69 -2.99 3.08 -10.79
N ASN A 70 -1.78 2.56 -11.01
CA ASN A 70 -0.94 2.95 -12.14
C ASN A 70 -1.58 2.61 -13.49
N ARG A 71 -2.28 1.48 -13.60
CA ARG A 71 -2.99 1.12 -14.85
C ARG A 71 -4.17 2.05 -15.14
N LEU A 72 -4.90 2.47 -14.11
CA LEU A 72 -5.97 3.45 -14.28
C LEU A 72 -5.44 4.83 -14.69
N ILE A 73 -4.36 5.29 -14.04
CA ILE A 73 -3.69 6.55 -14.37
C ILE A 73 -3.17 6.51 -15.82
N GLU A 74 -2.47 5.44 -16.21
CA GLU A 74 -1.95 5.24 -17.57
C GLU A 74 -3.07 5.26 -18.62
N ALA A 75 -4.20 4.59 -18.38
CA ALA A 75 -5.31 4.56 -19.33
C ALA A 75 -5.92 5.95 -19.56
N VAL A 76 -6.04 6.76 -18.50
CA VAL A 76 -6.54 8.14 -18.59
C VAL A 76 -5.51 9.04 -19.27
N ASP A 77 -4.24 8.97 -18.88
CA ASP A 77 -3.16 9.80 -19.44
C ASP A 77 -2.95 9.53 -20.95
N ASN A 78 -3.04 8.25 -21.36
CA ASN A 78 -2.90 7.84 -22.76
C ASN A 78 -4.19 7.96 -23.57
N LYS A 79 -5.29 8.45 -22.97
CA LYS A 79 -6.60 8.63 -23.62
C LYS A 79 -7.13 7.36 -24.29
N THR A 80 -6.92 6.19 -23.67
CA THR A 80 -7.35 4.90 -24.24
C THR A 80 -8.81 4.56 -23.95
N ILE A 81 -9.56 5.45 -23.28
CA ILE A 81 -10.95 5.23 -22.86
C ILE A 81 -11.88 5.76 -23.94
N THR A 82 -12.62 4.86 -24.59
CA THR A 82 -13.38 5.13 -25.82
C THR A 82 -14.58 6.05 -25.64
N ASP A 83 -15.18 6.07 -24.46
CA ASP A 83 -16.38 6.84 -24.11
C ASP A 83 -16.06 8.04 -23.18
N ALA A 84 -14.79 8.44 -23.11
CA ALA A 84 -14.32 9.43 -22.15
C ALA A 84 -15.04 10.79 -22.23
N GLU A 85 -15.46 11.20 -23.43
CA GLU A 85 -16.19 12.46 -23.63
C GLU A 85 -17.55 12.48 -22.92
N ASN A 86 -18.21 11.34 -22.78
CA ASN A 86 -19.51 11.22 -22.12
C ASN A 86 -19.38 11.23 -20.58
N PHE A 87 -18.20 10.93 -20.05
CA PHE A 87 -17.96 10.69 -18.62
C PHE A 87 -16.81 11.51 -18.03
N GLN A 88 -16.53 12.69 -18.58
CA GLN A 88 -15.36 13.50 -18.19
C GLN A 88 -15.25 13.75 -16.68
N ALA A 89 -16.36 14.09 -16.01
CA ALA A 89 -16.37 14.36 -14.58
C ALA A 89 -16.08 13.09 -13.75
N GLU A 90 -16.64 11.95 -14.14
CA GLU A 90 -16.41 10.67 -13.47
C GLU A 90 -14.96 10.19 -13.69
N LEU A 91 -14.44 10.31 -14.90
CA LEU A 91 -13.05 9.99 -15.21
C LEU A 91 -12.07 10.85 -14.42
N ALA A 92 -12.29 12.16 -14.34
CA ALA A 92 -11.48 13.06 -13.53
C ALA A 92 -11.51 12.64 -12.04
N ASN A 93 -12.68 12.25 -11.53
CA ASN A 93 -12.82 11.76 -10.16
C ASN A 93 -12.02 10.46 -9.94
N ILE A 94 -12.19 9.45 -10.80
CA ILE A 94 -11.47 8.18 -10.72
C ILE A 94 -9.95 8.39 -10.81
N TYR A 95 -9.51 9.26 -11.71
CA TYR A 95 -8.10 9.59 -11.90
C TYR A 95 -7.48 10.22 -10.65
N ASN A 96 -8.18 11.20 -10.05
CA ASN A 96 -7.72 11.86 -8.84
C ASN A 96 -7.69 10.88 -7.64
N GLN A 97 -8.70 10.03 -7.51
CA GLN A 97 -8.71 8.98 -6.48
C GLN A 97 -7.56 7.99 -6.67
N ALA A 98 -7.26 7.57 -7.90
CA ALA A 98 -6.14 6.67 -8.18
C ALA A 98 -4.80 7.28 -7.74
N LYS A 99 -4.60 8.60 -7.96
CA LYS A 99 -3.41 9.32 -7.49
C LYS A 99 -3.32 9.36 -5.97
N VAL A 100 -4.42 9.67 -5.28
CA VAL A 100 -4.47 9.71 -3.82
C VAL A 100 -4.21 8.33 -3.23
N ILE A 101 -4.84 7.27 -3.76
CA ILE A 101 -4.62 5.90 -3.33
C ILE A 101 -3.16 5.50 -3.55
N ARG A 102 -2.57 5.81 -4.71
CA ARG A 102 -1.15 5.51 -4.95
C ARG A 102 -0.25 6.22 -3.94
N ALA A 103 -0.51 7.49 -3.63
CA ALA A 103 0.24 8.23 -2.63
C ALA A 103 0.10 7.63 -1.22
N LEU A 104 -1.13 7.30 -0.82
CA LEU A 104 -1.43 6.65 0.46
C LEU A 104 -0.66 5.33 0.62
N VAL A 105 -0.70 4.47 -0.41
CA VAL A 105 -0.08 3.15 -0.34
C VAL A 105 1.44 3.24 -0.30
N HIS A 106 2.06 4.18 -1.03
CA HIS A 106 3.51 4.43 -0.89
C HIS A 106 3.85 4.95 0.50
N PHE A 107 3.04 5.86 1.05
CA PHE A 107 3.24 6.37 2.41
C PHE A 107 3.14 5.26 3.46
N ASP A 108 2.18 4.35 3.34
CA ASP A 108 2.07 3.19 4.22
C ASP A 108 3.27 2.27 4.15
N LEU A 109 3.75 1.98 2.93
CA LEU A 109 4.95 1.17 2.74
C LEU A 109 6.18 1.81 3.41
N VAL A 110 6.40 3.11 3.23
CA VAL A 110 7.52 3.83 3.85
C VAL A 110 7.40 3.84 5.37
N LYS A 111 6.21 4.05 5.94
CA LYS A 111 6.01 3.97 7.41
C LYS A 111 6.33 2.59 7.98
N VAL A 112 6.18 1.53 7.18
CA VAL A 112 6.36 0.14 7.64
C VAL A 112 7.80 -0.35 7.47
N TYR A 113 8.48 0.08 6.40
CA TYR A 113 9.79 -0.47 5.99
C TYR A 113 10.94 0.55 5.99
N GLY A 114 10.65 1.85 6.01
CA GLY A 114 11.65 2.91 6.09
C GLY A 114 11.82 3.43 7.52
N MET A 115 12.95 4.09 7.76
CA MET A 115 13.13 4.89 8.98
C MET A 115 12.18 6.08 8.95
N PRO A 116 11.71 6.57 10.12
CA PRO A 116 10.92 7.78 10.19
C PRO A 116 11.67 8.94 9.53
N TYR A 117 10.97 9.77 8.74
CA TYR A 117 11.59 10.90 8.05
C TYR A 117 12.38 11.82 8.99
N THR A 118 11.90 12.02 10.21
CA THR A 118 12.55 12.85 11.23
C THR A 118 13.84 12.27 11.81
N TYR A 119 14.18 11.02 11.50
CA TYR A 119 15.42 10.39 11.94
C TYR A 119 16.64 10.95 11.20
N ASP A 120 16.53 11.16 9.89
CA ASP A 120 17.65 11.56 9.02
C ASP A 120 17.23 12.33 7.76
N GLU A 121 16.10 13.03 7.83
CA GLU A 121 15.51 13.80 6.71
C GLU A 121 15.25 12.96 5.44
N GLY A 122 15.09 11.64 5.61
CA GLY A 122 14.82 10.71 4.52
C GLY A 122 16.08 10.20 3.80
N ALA A 123 17.25 10.30 4.43
CA ALA A 123 18.49 9.73 3.89
C ALA A 123 18.49 8.19 3.90
N SER A 124 17.79 7.58 4.86
CA SER A 124 17.63 6.12 4.95
C SER A 124 16.84 5.56 3.78
N LEU A 125 17.17 4.32 3.41
CA LEU A 125 16.42 3.59 2.39
C LEU A 125 14.95 3.41 2.80
N GLY A 126 14.05 3.72 1.88
CA GLY A 126 12.62 3.44 2.01
C GLY A 126 12.23 2.17 1.24
N VAL A 127 11.35 2.35 0.25
CA VAL A 127 10.80 1.28 -0.58
C VAL A 127 10.89 1.67 -2.05
N PRO A 128 10.92 0.71 -2.99
CA PRO A 128 10.84 1.03 -4.41
C PRO A 128 9.67 1.96 -4.75
N PHE A 129 9.96 3.09 -5.40
CA PHE A 129 8.97 4.04 -5.84
C PHE A 129 8.42 3.63 -7.21
N VAL A 130 7.11 3.40 -7.30
CA VAL A 130 6.46 2.84 -8.50
C VAL A 130 5.28 3.73 -8.92
N ASP A 131 5.56 4.67 -9.81
CA ASP A 131 4.62 5.70 -10.30
C ASP A 131 4.06 5.43 -11.70
N LYS A 132 4.43 4.29 -12.29
CA LYS A 132 3.94 3.83 -13.58
C LYS A 132 3.79 2.32 -13.60
N PRO A 133 3.05 1.76 -14.55
CA PRO A 133 3.03 0.32 -14.73
C PRO A 133 4.42 -0.19 -15.08
N LEU A 134 4.81 -1.28 -14.44
CA LEU A 134 6.10 -1.90 -14.63
C LEU A 134 5.99 -3.08 -15.59
N ASP A 135 6.99 -3.22 -16.44
CA ASP A 135 7.25 -4.46 -17.17
C ASP A 135 7.84 -5.53 -16.24
N ARG A 136 7.81 -6.79 -16.68
CA ARG A 136 8.23 -7.95 -15.86
C ARG A 136 9.64 -7.78 -15.27
N ASP A 137 10.54 -7.19 -16.05
CA ASP A 137 11.98 -7.14 -15.73
C ASP A 137 12.41 -5.75 -15.21
N ALA A 138 11.45 -4.87 -14.91
CA ALA A 138 11.74 -3.51 -14.45
C ALA A 138 12.37 -3.50 -13.04
N GLN A 139 13.39 -2.65 -12.86
CA GLN A 139 14.08 -2.43 -11.59
C GLN A 139 13.83 -1.00 -11.09
N PRO A 140 12.71 -0.73 -10.40
CA PRO A 140 12.42 0.60 -9.88
C PRO A 140 13.46 1.02 -8.83
N GLY A 141 13.85 2.30 -8.88
CA GLY A 141 14.68 2.93 -7.85
C GLY A 141 13.98 2.93 -6.50
N ARG A 142 14.77 3.03 -5.43
CA ARG A 142 14.31 3.13 -4.04
C ARG A 142 14.62 4.52 -3.51
#